data_AF-A0A7C6DX53-F1
#
_entry.id   AF-A0A7C6DX53-F1
#
_cell.length_a   1.000
_cell.length_b   1.000
_cell.length_c   1.000
_cell.angle_alpha   90.00
_cell.angle_beta   90.00
_cell.angle_gamma   90.00
#
_symmetry.space_group_name_H-M   'P 1'
#
loop_
_entity.id
_entity.type
_entity.pdbx_description
1 polymer ?
#
loop_
_entity_poly.entity_id
_entity_poly.type
_entity_poly.pdbx_seq_one_letter_code
_entity_poly.pdbx_strand_id
1 'polypeptide(L)' 'QLTDAELLADEIIDGGIDLKVIAREQVILALPQHHLCSQDCVGLCISCGANLNEEDCGCTEQTVDPRWEALKNLN' A
#
# COMPACT_ATOMS: atom_id res chain seq x y z
N GLN A 1 21.41 -15.93 8.15
CA GLN A 1 22.20 -14.77 8.62
C GLN A 1 22.56 -14.03 7.36
N LEU A 2 21.96 -12.86 7.13
CA LEU A 2 22.33 -12.05 5.96
C LEU A 2 23.77 -11.60 6.17
N THR A 3 24.63 -11.91 5.22
CA THR A 3 26.04 -11.55 5.27
C THR A 3 26.20 -10.05 5.06
N ASP A 4 27.25 -9.44 5.60
CA ASP A 4 27.52 -8.01 5.42
C ASP A 4 27.64 -7.61 3.93
N ALA A 5 27.93 -8.60 3.05
CA ALA A 5 27.92 -8.46 1.60
C ALA A 5 26.51 -8.36 0.98
N GLU A 6 25.49 -8.99 1.58
CA GLU A 6 24.09 -8.86 1.15
C GLU A 6 23.46 -7.54 1.63
N LEU A 7 24.03 -6.90 2.66
CA LEU A 7 23.65 -5.57 3.14
C LEU A 7 24.28 -4.42 2.31
N LEU A 8 25.32 -4.73 1.51
CA LEU A 8 26.06 -3.80 0.67
C LEU A 8 25.67 -3.87 -0.81
N ALA A 9 24.45 -4.30 -1.12
CA ALA A 9 23.96 -4.45 -2.50
C ALA A 9 23.72 -3.12 -3.26
N ASP A 10 24.28 -2.00 -2.79
CA ASP A 10 24.54 -0.82 -3.62
C ASP A 10 25.88 -1.07 -4.32
N GLU A 11 25.85 -1.78 -5.45
CA GLU A 11 27.05 -2.11 -6.23
C GLU A 11 27.84 -0.83 -6.53
N ILE A 12 29.03 -0.70 -5.93
CA ILE A 12 29.99 0.31 -6.32
C ILE A 12 30.53 -0.12 -7.69
N ILE A 13 30.07 0.53 -8.75
CA ILE A 13 30.53 0.29 -10.11
C ILE A 13 31.58 1.34 -10.45
N ASP A 14 32.81 0.91 -10.72
CA ASP A 14 33.93 1.76 -11.15
C ASP A 14 34.17 3.01 -10.26
N GLY A 15 33.95 2.89 -8.95
CA GLY A 15 34.15 3.97 -7.97
C GLY A 15 32.97 4.94 -7.82
N GLY A 16 31.83 4.66 -8.45
CA GLY A 16 30.56 5.36 -8.24
C GLY A 16 29.51 4.50 -7.52
N ILE A 17 28.48 5.13 -6.96
CA ILE A 17 27.34 4.45 -6.32
C ILE A 17 26.21 4.34 -7.36
N ASP A 18 25.66 3.14 -7.58
CA ASP A 18 24.44 2.98 -8.39
C ASP A 18 23.20 3.45 -7.61
N LEU A 19 22.77 4.68 -7.87
CA LEU A 19 21.59 5.27 -7.23
C LEU A 19 20.27 4.69 -7.72
N LYS A 20 20.25 3.87 -8.77
CA LYS A 20 18.99 3.40 -9.38
C LYS A 20 18.14 2.60 -8.40
N VAL A 21 18.76 1.72 -7.62
CA VAL A 21 18.07 0.87 -6.64
C VAL A 21 17.53 1.75 -5.50
N ILE A 22 18.41 2.53 -4.88
CA ILE A 22 18.07 3.45 -3.78
C ILE A 22 16.95 4.42 -4.21
N ALA A 23 17.10 5.08 -5.36
CA ALA A 23 16.11 6.04 -5.84
C ALA A 23 14.76 5.36 -6.10
N ARG A 24 14.75 4.15 -6.67
CA ARG A 24 13.50 3.40 -6.91
C ARG A 24 12.79 3.09 -5.60
N GLU A 25 13.51 2.63 -4.58
CA GLU A 25 12.93 2.32 -3.27
C GLU A 25 12.34 3.57 -2.61
N GLN A 26 13.09 4.68 -2.60
CA GLN A 26 12.61 5.93 -2.04
C GLN A 26 11.38 6.47 -2.79
N VAL A 27 11.37 6.37 -4.13
CA VAL A 27 10.20 6.74 -4.93
C VAL A 27 8.99 5.89 -4.55
N ILE A 28 9.13 4.56 -4.44
CA ILE A 28 8.02 3.68 -4.07
C ILE A 28 7.46 4.03 -2.68
N LEU A 29 8.32 4.32 -1.71
CA LEU A 29 7.90 4.72 -0.37
C LEU A 29 7.21 6.09 -0.33
N ALA A 30 7.58 7.00 -1.24
CA ALA A 30 6.98 8.32 -1.35
C ALA A 30 5.65 8.33 -2.13
N LEU A 31 5.32 7.25 -2.86
CA LEU A 31 4.06 7.17 -3.58
C LEU A 31 2.88 7.07 -2.61
N PRO A 32 1.76 7.75 -2.89
CA PRO A 32 0.57 7.60 -2.08
C PRO A 32 0.02 6.17 -2.19
N GLN A 33 -0.43 5.61 -1.06
CA GLN A 33 -1.01 4.26 -1.02
C GLN A 33 -2.29 4.16 -1.87
N HIS A 34 -3.04 5.26 -1.97
CA HIS A 34 -4.25 5.35 -2.78
C HIS A 34 -4.19 6.60 -3.64
N HIS A 35 -4.27 6.42 -4.96
CA HIS A 35 -4.40 7.51 -5.90
C HIS A 35 -5.87 7.93 -5.95
N LEU A 36 -6.18 9.07 -5.34
CA LEU A 36 -7.54 9.63 -5.40
C LEU A 36 -7.73 10.44 -6.68
N CYS A 37 -8.97 10.45 -7.17
CA CYS A 37 -9.36 11.21 -8.35
C CYS A 37 -9.33 12.73 -8.12
N SER A 38 -9.53 13.16 -6.87
CA SER A 38 -9.52 14.54 -6.38
C SER A 38 -9.27 14.53 -4.86
N GLN A 39 -9.11 15.71 -4.23
CA GLN A 39 -8.92 15.83 -2.78
C GLN A 39 -10.14 15.35 -1.96
N ASP A 40 -11.35 15.51 -2.51
CA ASP A 40 -12.61 15.16 -1.85
C ASP A 40 -13.23 13.85 -2.38
N CYS A 41 -12.43 13.02 -3.08
CA CYS A 41 -12.90 11.79 -3.72
C CYS A 41 -13.35 10.78 -2.64
N VAL A 42 -14.65 10.44 -2.63
CA VAL A 42 -15.24 9.49 -1.67
C VAL A 42 -14.76 8.05 -1.92
N GLY A 43 -14.34 7.76 -3.14
CA GLY A 43 -13.74 6.48 -3.53
C GLY A 43 -14.76 5.48 -4.09
N LEU A 44 -14.34 4.21 -4.15
CA LEU A 44 -15.15 3.10 -4.63
C LEU A 44 -15.61 2.23 -3.46
N CYS A 45 -16.80 1.64 -3.57
CA CYS A 45 -17.27 0.67 -2.59
C CYS A 45 -16.36 -0.56 -2.57
N ILE A 46 -15.82 -0.92 -1.40
CA ILE A 46 -14.95 -2.10 -1.23
C ILE A 46 -15.67 -3.43 -1.48
N SER A 47 -17.00 -3.44 -1.39
CA SER A 47 -17.83 -4.64 -1.61
C SER A 47 -18.20 -4.87 -3.07
N CYS A 48 -18.56 -3.81 -3.81
CA CYS A 48 -19.09 -3.94 -5.18
C CYS A 48 -18.38 -3.09 -6.24
N GLY A 49 -17.51 -2.17 -5.85
CA GLY A 49 -16.76 -1.30 -6.76
C GLY A 49 -17.52 -0.08 -7.28
N ALA A 50 -18.77 0.15 -6.85
CA ALA A 50 -19.55 1.32 -7.25
C ALA A 50 -18.84 2.64 -6.91
N ASN A 51 -19.00 3.65 -7.77
CA ASN A 51 -18.44 4.98 -7.54
C ASN A 51 -19.29 5.75 -6.54
N LEU A 52 -18.80 5.89 -5.30
CA LEU A 52 -19.53 6.55 -4.21
C LEU A 52 -19.65 8.07 -4.39
N ASN A 53 -18.94 8.63 -5.38
CA ASN A 53 -19.14 10.02 -5.78
C ASN A 53 -20.40 10.22 -6.64
N GLU A 54 -20.94 9.15 -7.23
CA GLU A 54 -22.09 9.21 -8.14
C GLU A 54 -23.36 8.62 -7.51
N GLU A 55 -23.23 7.57 -6.69
CA GLU A 55 -24.38 6.87 -6.13
C GLU A 55 -24.12 6.31 -4.72
N ASP A 56 -25.21 6.12 -3.97
CA ASP A 56 -25.23 5.25 -2.80
C ASP A 56 -25.56 3.82 -3.26
N CYS A 57 -24.58 2.92 -3.15
CA CYS A 57 -24.72 1.53 -3.56
C CYS A 57 -25.53 0.67 -2.58
N GLY A 58 -25.89 1.17 -1.39
CA GLY A 58 -26.68 0.45 -0.39
C GLY A 58 -26.01 -0.81 0.19
N CYS A 59 -24.73 -1.04 -0.07
CA CYS A 59 -24.00 -2.17 0.50
C CYS A 59 -23.87 -1.99 2.02
N THR A 60 -24.28 -3.00 2.78
CA THR A 60 -24.09 -3.02 4.24
C THR A 60 -22.66 -3.37 4.62
N GLU A 61 -22.27 -3.05 5.86
CA GLU A 61 -20.94 -3.42 6.40
C GLU A 61 -20.61 -4.89 6.11
N GLN A 62 -19.37 -5.11 5.70
CA GLN A 62 -18.84 -6.45 5.50
C GLN A 62 -18.83 -7.16 6.85
N THR A 63 -19.54 -8.30 6.91
CA THR A 63 -19.50 -9.18 8.06
C THR A 63 -18.04 -9.51 8.37
N VAL A 64 -17.62 -9.30 9.63
CA VAL A 64 -16.29 -9.69 10.11
C VAL A 64 -16.02 -11.12 9.64
N ASP A 65 -14.90 -11.30 8.91
CA ASP A 65 -14.50 -12.62 8.45
C ASP A 65 -14.47 -13.57 9.65
N PRO A 66 -15.18 -14.72 9.60
CA PRO A 66 -15.31 -15.62 10.74
C PRO A 66 -13.97 -16.06 11.35
N ARG A 67 -12.89 -16.08 10.55
CA ARG A 67 -11.54 -16.43 11.04
C ARG A 67 -11.00 -15.41 12.06
N TRP A 68 -11.55 -14.20 12.07
CA TRP A 68 -11.13 -13.09 12.94
C TRP A 68 -12.05 -12.91 14.14
N GLU A 69 -13.07 -13.78 14.34
CA GLU A 69 -14.02 -13.62 15.47
C GLU A 69 -13.34 -13.57 16.84
N ALA A 70 -12.28 -14.36 17.03
CA ALA A 70 -11.54 -14.40 18.30
C ALA A 70 -10.89 -13.05 18.66
N LEU A 71 -10.75 -12.15 17.68
CA LEU A 71 -10.12 -10.84 17.83
C LEU A 71 -11.14 -9.71 18.05
N LYS A 72 -12.46 -10.01 18.07
CA LYS A 72 -13.52 -9.00 18.25
C LYS A 72 -13.40 -8.16 19.54
N ASN A 73 -12.65 -8.63 20.53
CA ASN A 73 -12.49 -7.96 21.83
C ASN A 73 -11.09 -7.34 22.04
N LEU A 74 -10.27 -7.23 20.99
CA LEU A 74 -8.96 -6.58 21.06
C LEU A 74 -9.09 -5.16 20.48
N ASN A 75 -8.94 -4.16 21.34
CA ASN A 75 -8.85 -2.75 20.97
C ASN A 75 -7.47 -2.41 20.44
#